data_AF-A0A9E3J6A4-F1
#
_entry.id   AF-A0A9E3J6A4-F1
#
_cell.length_a   1.000
_cell.length_b   1.000
_cell.length_c   1.000
_cell.angle_alpha   90.00
_cell.angle_beta   90.00
_cell.angle_gamma   90.00
#
_symmetry.space_group_name_H-M   'P 1'
#
loop_
_entity.id
_entity.type
_entity.pdbx_description
1 polymer ?
#
loop_
_entity_poly.entity_id
_entity_poly.type
_entity_poly.pdbx_seq_one_letter_code
_entity_poly.pdbx_strand_id
1 'polypeptide(L)'
;VHCCGEKPYIEGEAYLKFPFDVQRRAYQWWDNSLGSTVTLRYQGTKKVQGYTGYRFTGTVAPAKVGTRLVPGTIVDQPSRRQVLAEEWYSNHGIELVVDQRTGRVVYAQVGPKRTLRAPGAKKDAVVLLDSPKIAFTTATQKDAVRLAKRDSGQLRAVGETLPIGAAVAGFVLAAVGGVLVVRGRRRPESTDMSDTPEPVLTM
;
A
#
# COMPACT_ATOMS: atom_id res chain seq x y z
N VAL A 1 -3.69 14.88 28.41
CA VAL A 1 -4.82 15.71 27.90
C VAL A 1 -4.25 16.46 26.72
N HIS A 2 -4.72 16.18 25.51
CA HIS A 2 -4.19 16.74 24.26
C HIS A 2 -4.97 18.03 23.93
N CYS A 3 -4.29 19.18 23.83
CA CYS A 3 -4.89 20.52 23.67
C CYS A 3 -4.15 21.35 22.61
N CYS A 4 -4.82 22.36 22.05
CA CYS A 4 -4.23 23.48 21.31
C CYS A 4 -3.51 23.16 19.98
N GLY A 5 -4.26 22.73 18.96
CA GLY A 5 -3.72 22.60 17.59
C GLY A 5 -2.86 21.36 17.37
N GLU A 6 -2.87 20.42 18.31
CA GLU A 6 -2.19 19.13 18.18
C GLU A 6 -2.81 18.33 17.03
N LYS A 7 -2.01 18.05 16.01
CA LYS A 7 -2.39 17.11 14.96
C LYS A 7 -2.38 15.72 15.59
N PRO A 8 -3.48 14.92 15.47
CA PRO A 8 -3.48 13.57 15.99
C PRO A 8 -2.27 12.83 15.43
N TYR A 9 -1.44 12.32 16.34
CA TYR A 9 -0.25 11.57 15.96
C TYR A 9 -0.70 10.22 15.41
N ILE A 10 -0.65 10.11 14.07
CA ILE A 10 -1.00 8.88 13.36
C ILE A 10 0.30 8.09 13.20
N GLU A 11 0.38 6.96 13.90
CA GLU A 11 1.43 5.98 13.71
C GLU A 11 0.90 4.81 12.90
N GLY A 12 1.70 4.22 12.01
CA GLY A 12 1.30 3.04 11.27
C GLY A 12 2.02 2.94 9.93
N GLU A 13 2.30 1.71 9.54
CA GLU A 13 2.86 1.40 8.23
C GLU A 13 1.78 1.42 7.14
N ALA A 14 0.52 1.25 7.53
CA ALA A 14 -0.64 1.26 6.64
C ALA A 14 -1.85 1.90 7.32
N TYR A 15 -2.71 2.53 6.52
CA TYR A 15 -4.02 3.02 6.94
C TYR A 15 -5.04 2.73 5.83
N LEU A 16 -5.30 3.67 4.92
CA LEU A 16 -6.19 3.45 3.77
C LEU A 16 -5.55 2.61 2.66
N LYS A 17 -4.21 2.59 2.62
CA LYS A 17 -3.40 1.87 1.64
C LYS A 17 -2.18 1.28 2.34
N PHE A 18 -1.71 0.15 1.84
CA PHE A 18 -0.43 -0.44 2.23
C PHE A 18 0.72 0.18 1.42
N PRO A 19 1.98 0.01 1.85
CA PRO A 19 3.13 0.33 1.03
C PRO A 19 3.06 -0.34 -0.34
N PHE A 20 3.78 0.21 -1.32
CA PHE A 20 4.02 -0.50 -2.58
C PHE A 20 4.82 -1.78 -2.30
N ASP A 21 4.69 -2.75 -3.21
CA ASP A 21 5.35 -4.05 -3.11
C ASP A 21 5.17 -4.72 -1.74
N VAL A 22 3.89 -4.86 -1.36
CA VAL A 22 3.46 -5.47 -0.11
C VAL A 22 4.14 -6.81 0.09
N GLN A 23 4.70 -6.98 1.29
CA GLN A 23 5.46 -8.15 1.68
C GLN A 23 4.59 -9.11 2.52
N ARG A 24 4.98 -10.37 2.58
CA ARG A 24 4.29 -11.41 3.38
C ARG A 24 4.73 -11.35 4.85
N ARG A 25 4.47 -10.23 5.51
CA ARG A 25 4.81 -9.97 6.93
C ARG A 25 3.66 -9.34 7.69
N ALA A 26 3.79 -9.20 8.99
CA ALA A 26 2.84 -8.39 9.74
C ALA A 26 3.04 -6.89 9.46
N TYR A 27 1.96 -6.12 9.51
CA TYR A 27 1.96 -4.67 9.37
C TYR A 27 1.27 -4.02 10.57
N GLN A 28 1.79 -2.89 11.04
CA GLN A 28 1.08 -2.02 11.97
C GLN A 28 0.08 -1.15 11.19
N TRP A 29 -1.20 -1.44 11.36
CA TRP A 29 -2.29 -0.76 10.66
C TRP A 29 -3.02 0.19 11.60
N TRP A 30 -3.17 1.46 11.21
CA TRP A 30 -3.90 2.43 12.03
C TRP A 30 -5.42 2.14 12.01
N ASP A 31 -6.03 1.93 13.18
CA ASP A 31 -7.49 1.84 13.35
C ASP A 31 -8.01 3.16 13.91
N ASN A 32 -8.84 3.86 13.13
CA ASN A 32 -9.37 5.17 13.49
C ASN A 32 -10.39 5.15 14.65
N SER A 33 -11.03 4.01 14.90
CA SER A 33 -11.96 3.83 16.02
C SER A 33 -11.23 3.51 17.30
N LEU A 34 -10.10 2.80 17.21
CA LEU A 34 -9.20 2.57 18.34
C LEU A 34 -8.37 3.82 18.67
N GLY A 35 -8.00 4.61 17.67
CA GLY A 35 -7.02 5.71 17.81
C GLY A 35 -5.60 5.21 18.04
N SER A 36 -5.29 3.99 17.56
CA SER A 36 -3.97 3.36 17.69
C SER A 36 -3.74 2.34 16.57
N THR A 37 -2.58 1.69 16.58
CA THR A 37 -2.26 0.64 15.61
C THR A 37 -2.75 -0.74 16.05
N VAL A 38 -3.10 -1.54 15.05
CA VAL A 38 -3.46 -2.94 15.16
C VAL A 38 -2.50 -3.73 14.29
N THR A 39 -1.90 -4.78 14.85
CA THR A 39 -1.04 -5.67 14.07
C THR A 39 -1.90 -6.57 13.17
N LEU A 40 -1.81 -6.35 11.86
CA LEU A 40 -2.42 -7.22 10.86
C LEU A 40 -1.41 -8.26 10.38
N ARG A 41 -1.75 -9.55 10.55
CA ARG A 41 -0.88 -10.67 10.15
C ARG A 41 -1.26 -11.18 8.76
N TYR A 42 -0.27 -11.49 7.95
CA TYR A 42 -0.47 -12.15 6.66
C TYR A 42 -1.07 -13.56 6.87
N GLN A 43 -2.12 -13.90 6.11
CA GLN A 43 -2.87 -15.15 6.18
C GLN A 43 -3.08 -15.77 4.79
N GLY A 44 -2.06 -15.66 3.93
CA GLY A 44 -2.09 -16.22 2.57
C GLY A 44 -2.72 -15.28 1.54
N THR A 45 -3.22 -15.85 0.46
CA THR A 45 -3.82 -15.09 -0.65
C THR A 45 -5.33 -15.35 -0.75
N LYS A 46 -6.09 -14.36 -1.21
CA LYS A 46 -7.54 -14.49 -1.44
C LYS A 46 -7.90 -13.90 -2.80
N LYS A 47 -8.80 -14.57 -3.52
CA LYS A 47 -9.40 -14.02 -4.75
C LYS A 47 -10.59 -13.15 -4.39
N VAL A 48 -10.59 -11.91 -4.91
CA VAL A 48 -11.70 -10.95 -4.81
C VAL A 48 -12.06 -10.59 -6.24
N GLN A 49 -13.30 -10.90 -6.66
CA GLN A 49 -13.75 -10.66 -8.04
C GLN A 49 -12.77 -11.23 -9.10
N GLY A 50 -12.24 -12.44 -8.85
CA GLY A 50 -11.27 -13.11 -9.72
C GLY A 50 -9.83 -12.58 -9.66
N TYR A 51 -9.56 -11.53 -8.88
CA TYR A 51 -8.23 -10.95 -8.72
C TYR A 51 -7.58 -11.42 -7.41
N THR A 52 -6.36 -11.93 -7.49
CA THR A 52 -5.62 -12.45 -6.33
C THR A 52 -4.94 -11.32 -5.58
N GLY A 53 -5.20 -11.20 -4.28
CA GLY A 53 -4.46 -10.31 -3.38
C GLY A 53 -3.98 -11.02 -2.13
N TYR A 54 -3.12 -10.35 -1.36
CA TYR A 54 -2.60 -10.79 -0.08
C TYR A 54 -3.61 -10.51 1.03
N ARG A 55 -3.93 -11.52 1.82
CA ARG A 55 -4.92 -11.47 2.88
C ARG A 55 -4.22 -11.18 4.20
N PHE A 56 -4.69 -10.17 4.92
CA PHE A 56 -4.23 -9.80 6.25
C PHE A 56 -5.40 -9.81 7.23
N THR A 57 -5.16 -10.30 8.44
CA THR A 57 -6.18 -10.33 9.49
C THR A 57 -5.67 -9.80 10.82
N GLY A 58 -6.55 -9.20 11.61
CA GLY A 58 -6.27 -8.78 12.98
C GLY A 58 -7.56 -8.69 13.80
N THR A 59 -7.40 -8.41 15.08
CA THR A 59 -8.50 -8.26 16.04
C THR A 59 -8.16 -7.15 17.01
N VAL A 60 -9.19 -6.50 17.55
CA VAL A 60 -9.04 -5.47 18.60
C VAL A 60 -9.76 -5.95 19.84
N ALA A 61 -8.99 -6.27 20.88
CA ALA A 61 -9.55 -6.57 22.19
C ALA A 61 -10.25 -5.31 22.77
N PRO A 62 -11.26 -5.44 23.64
CA PRO A 62 -11.93 -4.31 24.26
C PRO A 62 -10.94 -3.32 24.89
N ALA A 63 -10.93 -2.10 24.38
CA ALA A 63 -10.10 -1.00 24.85
C ALA A 63 -10.96 0.24 25.09
N LYS A 64 -10.64 0.99 26.15
CA LYS A 64 -11.27 2.28 26.43
C LYS A 64 -10.78 3.30 25.41
N VAL A 65 -11.70 3.87 24.64
CA VAL A 65 -11.40 4.85 23.58
C VAL A 65 -11.91 6.25 23.89
N GLY A 66 -12.67 6.40 24.97
CA GLY A 66 -13.14 7.71 25.37
C GLY A 66 -14.06 7.66 26.58
N THR A 67 -14.77 8.77 26.78
CA THR A 67 -15.81 8.90 27.78
C THR A 67 -16.96 9.73 27.24
N ARG A 68 -18.16 9.50 27.78
CA ARG A 68 -19.38 10.22 27.41
C ARG A 68 -20.27 10.45 28.61
N LEU A 69 -20.78 11.67 28.71
CA LEU A 69 -21.71 12.04 29.76
C LEU A 69 -23.10 11.49 29.43
N VAL A 70 -23.62 10.64 30.31
CA VAL A 70 -24.94 9.99 30.16
C VAL A 70 -25.70 10.00 31.49
N PRO A 71 -27.04 9.93 31.48
CA PRO A 71 -27.81 9.66 32.69
C PRO A 71 -27.33 8.38 33.37
N GLY A 72 -27.28 8.37 34.72
CA GLY A 72 -26.79 7.20 35.46
C GLY A 72 -27.63 5.94 35.22
N THR A 73 -28.91 6.09 34.88
CA THR A 73 -29.80 4.98 34.49
C THR A 73 -29.33 4.21 33.26
N ILE A 74 -28.54 4.82 32.36
CA ILE A 74 -27.98 4.13 31.17
C ILE A 74 -26.84 3.18 31.57
N VAL A 75 -26.17 3.42 32.70
CA VAL A 75 -25.01 2.64 33.15
C VAL A 75 -25.22 2.02 34.52
N ASP A 76 -26.46 1.62 34.82
CA ASP A 76 -26.87 0.94 36.05
C ASP A 76 -26.51 1.70 37.35
N GLN A 77 -26.50 3.03 37.30
CA GLN A 77 -26.28 3.95 38.43
C GLN A 77 -27.45 4.92 38.60
N PRO A 78 -28.68 4.44 38.88
CA PRO A 78 -29.89 5.27 38.87
C PRO A 78 -29.88 6.41 39.91
N SER A 79 -29.09 6.30 40.98
CA SER A 79 -28.93 7.34 42.00
C SER A 79 -28.12 8.56 41.52
N ARG A 80 -27.43 8.47 40.38
CA ARG A 80 -26.63 9.56 39.82
C ARG A 80 -27.33 10.20 38.64
N ARG A 81 -27.53 11.53 38.70
CA ARG A 81 -28.17 12.30 37.62
C ARG A 81 -27.38 12.20 36.31
N GLN A 82 -26.06 12.29 36.37
CA GLN A 82 -25.16 12.12 35.25
C GLN A 82 -23.91 11.35 35.68
N VAL A 83 -23.40 10.54 34.75
CA VAL A 83 -22.20 9.74 34.92
C VAL A 83 -21.36 9.92 33.67
N LEU A 84 -20.06 10.13 33.87
CA LEU A 84 -19.09 10.14 32.77
C LEU A 84 -18.74 8.68 32.42
N ALA A 85 -19.63 8.03 31.67
CA ALA A 85 -19.45 6.65 31.24
C ALA A 85 -18.21 6.50 30.36
N GLU A 86 -17.56 5.35 30.43
CA GLU A 86 -16.44 5.00 29.58
C GLU A 86 -16.95 4.44 28.26
N GLU A 87 -16.43 4.94 27.15
CA GLU A 87 -16.65 4.36 25.83
C GLU A 87 -15.58 3.31 25.55
N TRP A 88 -16.03 2.10 25.22
CA TRP A 88 -15.18 0.96 24.91
C TRP A 88 -15.37 0.53 23.47
N TYR A 89 -14.27 0.24 22.78
CA TYR A 89 -14.25 -0.26 21.40
C TYR A 89 -13.59 -1.64 21.36
N SER A 90 -14.15 -2.50 20.53
CA SER A 90 -13.55 -3.78 20.13
C SER A 90 -13.94 -4.08 18.69
N ASN A 91 -13.29 -5.09 18.11
CA ASN A 91 -13.60 -5.51 16.75
C ASN A 91 -13.70 -7.04 16.67
N HIS A 92 -14.81 -7.55 16.12
CA HIS A 92 -15.06 -8.98 15.88
C HIS A 92 -14.11 -9.60 14.84
N GLY A 93 -13.37 -8.76 14.10
CA GLY A 93 -12.32 -9.20 13.20
C GLY A 93 -12.10 -8.22 12.06
N ILE A 94 -10.84 -7.98 11.77
CA ILE A 94 -10.39 -7.20 10.61
C ILE A 94 -9.87 -8.20 9.57
N GLU A 95 -10.36 -8.10 8.35
CA GLU A 95 -9.84 -8.83 7.18
C GLU A 95 -9.65 -7.86 6.02
N LEU A 96 -8.40 -7.68 5.58
CA LEU A 96 -8.06 -6.88 4.42
C LEU A 96 -7.46 -7.78 3.33
N VAL A 97 -7.86 -7.59 2.08
CA VAL A 97 -7.17 -8.17 0.92
C VAL A 97 -6.55 -7.05 0.11
N VAL A 98 -5.27 -7.19 -0.18
CA VAL A 98 -4.43 -6.11 -0.70
C VAL A 98 -3.74 -6.55 -1.98
N ASP A 99 -3.75 -5.71 -3.01
CA ASP A 99 -2.89 -5.93 -4.19
C ASP A 99 -1.42 -5.84 -3.79
N GLN A 100 -0.64 -6.85 -4.17
CA GLN A 100 0.77 -6.94 -3.83
C GLN A 100 1.57 -5.76 -4.39
N ARG A 101 1.39 -5.41 -5.66
CA ARG A 101 2.26 -4.41 -6.31
C ARG A 101 1.90 -3.00 -5.86
N THR A 102 0.62 -2.66 -5.87
CA THR A 102 0.15 -1.31 -5.59
C THR A 102 -0.12 -1.04 -4.11
N GLY A 103 -0.26 -2.05 -3.25
CA GLY A 103 -0.69 -1.84 -1.86
C GLY A 103 -2.15 -1.40 -1.69
N ARG A 104 -2.94 -1.40 -2.76
CA ARG A 104 -4.37 -1.03 -2.69
C ARG A 104 -5.17 -2.13 -2.00
N VAL A 105 -6.03 -1.74 -1.06
CA VAL A 105 -7.02 -2.65 -0.46
C VAL A 105 -8.15 -2.91 -1.47
N VAL A 106 -8.29 -4.15 -1.91
CA VAL A 106 -9.34 -4.59 -2.85
C VAL A 106 -10.56 -5.20 -2.15
N TYR A 107 -10.40 -5.56 -0.87
CA TYR A 107 -11.48 -5.97 0.03
C TYR A 107 -11.14 -5.53 1.45
N ALA A 108 -12.11 -4.95 2.15
CA ALA A 108 -12.04 -4.73 3.58
C ALA A 108 -13.28 -5.31 4.24
N GLN A 109 -13.08 -5.93 5.38
CA GLN A 109 -14.11 -6.33 6.32
C GLN A 109 -13.67 -5.95 7.73
N VAL A 110 -14.57 -5.34 8.49
CA VAL A 110 -14.42 -5.02 9.91
C VAL A 110 -15.71 -5.39 10.65
N GLY A 111 -15.62 -5.68 11.94
CA GLY A 111 -16.79 -5.93 12.78
C GLY A 111 -16.78 -5.05 14.04
N PRO A 112 -16.98 -3.73 13.94
CA PRO A 112 -16.85 -2.84 15.08
C PRO A 112 -17.94 -3.07 16.12
N LYS A 113 -17.54 -3.06 17.39
CA LYS A 113 -18.43 -3.05 18.56
C LYS A 113 -18.06 -1.91 19.48
N ARG A 114 -19.04 -1.09 19.86
CA ARG A 114 -18.90 0.01 20.82
C ARG A 114 -19.89 -0.15 21.97
N THR A 115 -19.41 -0.01 23.19
CA THR A 115 -20.21 -0.15 24.40
C THR A 115 -19.93 1.00 25.38
N LEU A 116 -20.85 1.19 26.31
CA LEU A 116 -20.68 2.04 27.48
C LEU A 116 -20.49 1.18 28.73
N ARG A 117 -19.55 1.60 29.57
CA ARG A 117 -19.36 1.08 30.92
C ARG A 117 -19.51 2.20 31.93
N ALA A 118 -20.02 1.88 33.10
CA ALA A 118 -19.83 2.75 34.25
C ALA A 118 -18.32 2.95 34.52
N PRO A 119 -17.89 4.08 35.11
CA PRO A 119 -16.49 4.32 35.46
C PRO A 119 -15.88 3.17 36.25
N GLY A 120 -14.79 2.58 35.74
CA GLY A 120 -14.09 1.45 36.37
C GLY A 120 -14.81 0.10 36.32
N ALA A 121 -15.99 0.01 35.69
CA ALA A 121 -16.71 -1.26 35.58
C ALA A 121 -16.06 -2.20 34.55
N LYS A 122 -16.11 -3.51 34.85
CA LYS A 122 -15.57 -4.56 33.96
C LYS A 122 -16.57 -5.05 32.91
N LYS A 123 -17.86 -4.78 33.12
CA LYS A 123 -18.96 -5.26 32.25
C LYS A 123 -19.53 -4.10 31.45
N ASP A 124 -19.92 -4.40 30.21
CA ASP A 124 -20.69 -3.51 29.37
C ASP A 124 -22.08 -3.31 29.97
N ALA A 125 -22.51 -2.05 30.09
CA ALA A 125 -23.87 -1.72 30.53
C ALA A 125 -24.80 -1.56 29.32
N VAL A 126 -24.33 -0.87 28.27
CA VAL A 126 -25.11 -0.61 27.05
C VAL A 126 -24.26 -0.80 25.81
N VAL A 127 -24.87 -1.33 24.76
CA VAL A 127 -24.29 -1.45 23.42
C VAL A 127 -24.73 -0.25 22.58
N LEU A 128 -23.77 0.50 22.04
CA LEU A 128 -24.04 1.62 21.13
C LEU A 128 -24.02 1.17 19.67
N LEU A 129 -23.11 0.25 19.34
CA LEU A 129 -22.97 -0.34 18.03
C LEU A 129 -22.48 -1.77 18.21
N ASP A 130 -23.13 -2.71 17.54
CA ASP A 130 -22.61 -4.07 17.38
C ASP A 130 -22.90 -4.52 15.96
N SER A 131 -21.87 -4.42 15.11
CA SER A 131 -21.95 -4.87 13.73
C SER A 131 -20.93 -5.98 13.52
N PRO A 132 -21.35 -7.26 13.51
CA PRO A 132 -20.44 -8.39 13.38
C PRO A 132 -19.62 -8.36 12.08
N LYS A 133 -20.20 -7.80 11.00
CA LYS A 133 -19.57 -7.76 9.69
C LYS A 133 -20.05 -6.57 8.85
N ILE A 134 -19.16 -5.61 8.65
CA ILE A 134 -19.25 -4.56 7.62
C ILE A 134 -18.16 -4.87 6.60
N ALA A 135 -18.53 -4.98 5.33
CA ALA A 135 -17.58 -5.32 4.27
C ALA A 135 -17.82 -4.50 3.00
N PHE A 136 -16.80 -4.39 2.15
CA PHE A 136 -16.93 -3.80 0.83
C PHE A 136 -18.03 -4.49 0.02
N THR A 137 -18.88 -3.68 -0.60
CA THR A 137 -19.90 -4.17 -1.53
C THR A 137 -19.25 -4.76 -2.79
N THR A 138 -19.99 -5.57 -3.54
CA THR A 138 -19.51 -6.12 -4.83
C THR A 138 -19.14 -5.01 -5.82
N ALA A 139 -19.87 -3.88 -5.84
CA ALA A 139 -19.54 -2.74 -6.69
C ALA A 139 -18.17 -2.15 -6.32
N THR A 140 -17.96 -1.86 -5.03
CA THR A 140 -16.68 -1.35 -4.51
C THR A 140 -15.52 -2.31 -4.81
N GLN A 141 -15.74 -3.62 -4.65
CA GLN A 141 -14.72 -4.62 -4.96
C GLN A 141 -14.34 -4.62 -6.45
N LYS A 142 -15.33 -4.56 -7.36
CA LYS A 142 -15.09 -4.50 -8.81
C LYS A 142 -14.30 -3.24 -9.19
N ASP A 143 -14.63 -2.10 -8.61
CA ASP A 143 -13.93 -0.84 -8.85
C ASP A 143 -12.48 -0.89 -8.35
N ALA A 144 -12.29 -1.36 -7.12
CA ALA A 144 -10.95 -1.49 -6.53
C ALA A 144 -10.07 -2.48 -7.32
N VAL A 145 -10.65 -3.60 -7.79
CA VAL A 145 -9.95 -4.58 -8.64
C VAL A 145 -9.63 -4.00 -10.02
N ARG A 146 -10.53 -3.25 -10.65
CA ARG A 146 -10.26 -2.58 -11.93
C ARG A 146 -9.07 -1.63 -11.81
N LEU A 147 -9.06 -0.81 -10.76
CA LEU A 147 -7.97 0.11 -10.47
C LEU A 147 -6.66 -0.63 -10.16
N ALA A 148 -6.72 -1.68 -9.34
CA ALA A 148 -5.56 -2.51 -9.05
C ALA A 148 -4.96 -3.09 -10.34
N LYS A 149 -5.76 -3.74 -11.20
CA LYS A 149 -5.27 -4.30 -12.48
C LYS A 149 -4.60 -3.24 -13.37
N ARG A 150 -5.23 -2.08 -13.52
CA ARG A 150 -4.70 -0.97 -14.33
C ARG A 150 -3.36 -0.48 -13.78
N ASP A 151 -3.33 -0.15 -12.49
CA ASP A 151 -2.18 0.48 -11.85
C ASP A 151 -1.01 -0.52 -11.72
N SER A 152 -1.28 -1.78 -11.35
CA SER A 152 -0.23 -2.82 -11.33
C SER A 152 0.34 -3.06 -12.73
N GLY A 153 -0.50 -3.00 -13.78
CA GLY A 153 -0.06 -3.12 -15.17
C GLY A 153 0.85 -1.97 -15.59
N GLN A 154 0.47 -0.72 -15.26
CA GLN A 154 1.29 0.45 -15.55
C GLN A 154 2.62 0.43 -14.78
N LEU A 155 2.60 0.05 -13.51
CA LEU A 155 3.82 -0.09 -12.70
C LEU A 155 4.75 -1.16 -13.27
N ARG A 156 4.22 -2.28 -13.76
CA ARG A 156 5.02 -3.30 -14.45
C ARG A 156 5.60 -2.75 -15.76
N ALA A 157 4.79 -1.98 -16.50
CA ALA A 157 5.23 -1.41 -17.77
C ALA A 157 6.43 -0.47 -17.57
N VAL A 158 6.32 0.45 -16.62
CA VAL A 158 7.33 1.48 -16.36
C VAL A 158 8.52 0.95 -15.57
N GLY A 159 8.29 0.07 -14.59
CA GLY A 159 9.34 -0.42 -13.69
C GLY A 159 10.15 -1.59 -14.24
N GLU A 160 9.62 -2.34 -15.20
CA GLU A 160 10.24 -3.58 -15.67
C GLU A 160 10.30 -3.62 -17.21
N THR A 161 9.16 -3.58 -17.90
CA THR A 161 9.14 -3.94 -19.33
C THR A 161 9.76 -2.89 -20.23
N LEU A 162 9.46 -1.60 -20.00
CA LEU A 162 9.95 -0.51 -20.83
C LEU A 162 11.46 -0.28 -20.66
N PRO A 163 12.02 -0.25 -19.42
CA PRO A 163 13.47 -0.19 -19.24
C PRO A 163 14.21 -1.35 -19.90
N ILE A 164 13.72 -2.59 -19.75
CA ILE A 164 14.34 -3.76 -20.38
C ILE A 164 14.28 -3.65 -21.91
N GLY A 165 13.12 -3.31 -22.47
CA GLY A 165 12.96 -3.13 -23.91
C GLY A 165 13.87 -2.04 -24.48
N ALA A 166 13.96 -0.90 -23.77
CA ALA A 166 14.85 0.20 -24.15
C ALA A 166 16.33 -0.21 -24.08
N ALA A 167 16.74 -0.97 -23.06
CA ALA A 167 18.10 -1.47 -22.94
C ALA A 167 18.48 -2.42 -24.09
N VAL A 168 17.59 -3.36 -24.45
CA VAL A 168 17.79 -4.27 -25.58
C VAL A 168 17.85 -3.51 -26.90
N ALA A 169 16.90 -2.61 -27.14
CA ALA A 169 16.88 -1.80 -28.36
C ALA A 169 18.13 -0.91 -28.47
N GLY A 170 18.54 -0.27 -27.36
CA GLY A 170 19.76 0.53 -27.29
C GLY A 170 21.01 -0.30 -27.58
N PHE A 171 21.11 -1.51 -27.03
CA PHE A 171 22.21 -2.43 -27.30
C PHE A 171 22.28 -2.84 -28.79
N VAL A 172 21.14 -3.16 -29.40
CA VAL A 172 21.07 -3.48 -30.84
C VAL A 172 21.52 -2.30 -31.68
N LEU A 173 21.02 -1.09 -31.40
CA LEU A 173 21.43 0.13 -32.10
C LEU A 173 22.93 0.41 -31.94
N ALA A 174 23.48 0.21 -30.74
CA ALA A 174 24.91 0.36 -30.48
C ALA A 174 25.76 -0.65 -31.27
N ALA A 175 25.33 -1.93 -31.33
CA ALA A 175 26.01 -2.97 -32.10
C ALA A 175 26.00 -2.67 -33.60
N VAL A 176 24.82 -2.30 -34.15
CA VAL A 176 24.69 -1.91 -35.56
C VAL A 176 25.55 -0.69 -35.87
N GLY A 177 25.49 0.35 -35.03
CA GLY A 177 26.35 1.52 -35.14
C GLY A 177 27.85 1.15 -35.13
N GLY A 178 28.26 0.26 -34.23
CA GLY A 178 29.63 -0.25 -34.16
C GLY A 178 30.06 -0.96 -35.45
N VAL A 179 29.22 -1.84 -36.01
CA VAL A 179 29.48 -2.52 -37.29
C VAL A 179 29.61 -1.50 -38.44
N LEU A 180 28.71 -0.51 -38.51
CA LEU A 180 28.75 0.54 -39.52
C LEU A 180 30.04 1.37 -39.43
N VAL A 181 30.47 1.75 -38.23
CA VAL A 181 31.73 2.48 -38.00
C VAL A 181 32.94 1.65 -38.42
N VAL A 182 33.00 0.36 -38.09
CA VAL A 182 34.10 -0.53 -38.47
C VAL A 182 34.18 -0.72 -39.99
N ARG A 183 33.04 -0.88 -40.67
CA ARG A 183 33.00 -1.03 -42.14
C ARG A 183 33.35 0.26 -42.87
N GLY A 184 32.95 1.42 -42.34
CA GLY A 184 33.25 2.73 -42.93
C GLY A 184 34.72 3.16 -42.82
N ARG A 185 35.52 2.56 -41.92
CA ARG A 185 36.95 2.85 -41.78
C ARG A 185 37.86 2.17 -42.81
N ARG A 186 37.32 1.29 -43.68
CA ARG A 186 38.09 0.75 -44.81
C ARG A 186 38.08 1.74 -45.97
N ARG A 187 39.05 2.67 -45.97
CA ARG A 187 39.42 3.45 -47.17
C ARG A 187 40.65 2.77 -47.81
N PRO A 188 40.72 2.72 -49.15
CA PRO A 188 41.67 1.89 -49.88
C PRO A 188 43.10 2.35 -49.60
N GLU A 189 43.99 1.38 -49.47
CA GLU A 189 45.42 1.57 -49.61
C GLU A 189 45.66 2.15 -51.02
N SER A 190 46.05 3.44 -51.08
CA SER A 190 46.50 4.06 -52.31
C SER A 190 47.84 3.44 -52.69
N THR A 191 47.80 2.40 -53.51
CA THR A 191 48.94 1.88 -54.27
C THR A 191 49.25 2.84 -55.44
N ASP A 192 50.48 3.36 -55.44
CA ASP A 192 51.33 3.88 -56.52
C ASP A 192 50.81 4.85 -57.61
N MET A 193 51.47 6.02 -57.68
CA MET A 193 52.11 6.70 -58.84
C MET A 193 52.53 8.12 -58.37
N SER A 194 53.72 8.69 -58.55
CA SER A 194 54.74 8.54 -59.58
C SER A 194 56.13 8.94 -59.06
N ASP A 195 57.13 8.20 -59.53
CA ASP A 195 58.49 8.64 -59.85
C ASP A 195 58.63 10.16 -60.07
N THR A 196 59.56 10.80 -59.36
CA THR A 196 60.12 12.10 -59.74
C THR A 196 61.61 11.87 -60.01
N PRO A 197 62.10 11.99 -61.26
CA PRO A 197 63.53 11.90 -61.54
C PRO A 197 64.25 13.18 -61.09
N GLU A 198 65.41 13.03 -60.47
CA GLU A 198 66.36 14.10 -60.15
C GLU A 198 66.90 14.80 -61.41
N PRO A 199 67.04 16.14 -61.44
CA PRO A 199 67.93 16.79 -62.38
C PRO A 199 69.34 16.88 -61.79
N VAL A 200 70.27 16.17 -62.41
CA VAL A 200 71.72 16.40 -62.31
C VAL A 200 72.08 17.56 -63.24
N LEU A 201 72.71 18.63 -62.73
CA LEU A 201 73.52 19.55 -63.53
C LEU A 201 74.82 19.86 -62.80
N THR A 202 75.90 19.36 -63.39
CA THR A 202 77.31 19.60 -63.07
C THR A 202 77.87 20.81 -63.83
N MET A 203 78.87 21.44 -63.17
CA MET A 203 79.85 22.46 -63.61
C MET A 203 79.44 23.93 -63.51
#